data_AF-A0A9K3E849-F1
#
_entry.id   AF-A0A9K3E849-F1
#
_cell.length_a   1.000
_cell.length_b   1.000
_cell.length_c   1.000
_cell.angle_alpha   90.00
_cell.angle_beta   90.00
_cell.angle_gamma   90.00
#
_symmetry.space_group_name_H-M   'P 1'
#
loop_
_entity.id
_entity.type
_entity.pdbx_description
1 polymer ?
#
loop_
_entity_poly.entity_id
_entity_poly.type
_entity_poly.pdbx_seq_one_letter_code
_entity_poly.pdbx_strand_id
1 'polypeptide(L)'
;MASSLTHKSTYEADNPLELSLIEAFRLLEPELRPPFPLTIRTEPEYFNLNRAILYGLLSETHLAKVHFKHLHAIVTDGYCFFTNLVCKVVDELYSKLVENVKVQLVYVSLELVDVSAVGIDSLLVALLRQIRWVSRIYGCVRKWLICYGKNGNVWSKNSR
;
A
#
# COMPACT_ATOMS: atom_id res chain seq x y z
N MET A 1 4.05 -6.05 -15.79
CA MET A 1 3.07 -7.14 -15.65
C MET A 1 2.39 -6.96 -14.31
N ALA A 2 1.08 -6.73 -14.30
CA ALA A 2 0.29 -6.51 -13.09
C ALA A 2 0.24 -7.82 -12.27
N SER A 3 0.93 -7.85 -11.12
CA SER A 3 0.98 -9.02 -10.23
C SER A 3 -0.36 -9.20 -9.52
N SER A 4 -0.91 -10.42 -9.49
CA SER A 4 -2.13 -10.70 -8.73
C SER A 4 -1.90 -10.43 -7.25
N LEU A 5 -2.75 -9.59 -6.63
CA LEU A 5 -2.65 -9.23 -5.21
C LEU A 5 -3.10 -10.38 -4.30
N THR A 6 -3.97 -11.25 -4.82
CA THR A 6 -4.54 -12.39 -4.11
C THR A 6 -4.01 -13.72 -4.63
N HIS A 7 -3.93 -14.72 -3.72
CA HIS A 7 -3.75 -16.11 -4.10
C HIS A 7 -5.10 -16.67 -4.57
N LYS A 8 -5.37 -16.59 -5.87
CA LYS A 8 -6.62 -17.08 -6.46
C LYS A 8 -6.64 -18.60 -6.51
N SER A 9 -7.72 -19.21 -6.01
CA SER A 9 -8.07 -20.59 -6.33
C SER A 9 -8.85 -20.63 -7.65
N THR A 10 -8.77 -21.73 -8.41
CA THR A 10 -9.27 -21.85 -9.80
C THR A 10 -10.78 -21.58 -9.98
N TYR A 11 -11.56 -21.55 -8.90
CA TYR A 11 -13.03 -21.43 -8.91
C TYR A 11 -13.57 -20.19 -8.20
N GLU A 12 -12.69 -19.27 -7.81
CA GLU A 12 -13.06 -18.14 -6.99
C GLU A 12 -13.35 -16.90 -7.84
N ALA A 13 -14.52 -16.29 -7.64
CA ALA A 13 -14.91 -15.09 -8.34
C ALA A 13 -13.96 -13.93 -8.01
N ASP A 14 -13.60 -13.16 -9.03
CA ASP A 14 -12.76 -11.98 -8.88
C ASP A 14 -13.42 -10.96 -7.96
N ASN A 15 -12.69 -10.48 -6.95
CA ASN A 15 -13.23 -9.44 -6.07
C ASN A 15 -13.36 -8.13 -6.88
N PRO A 16 -14.54 -7.49 -6.93
CA PRO A 16 -14.75 -6.23 -7.66
C PRO A 16 -13.80 -5.10 -7.23
N LEU A 17 -13.34 -5.10 -5.97
CA LEU A 17 -12.32 -4.15 -5.50
C LEU A 17 -10.94 -4.40 -6.12
N GLU A 18 -10.52 -5.66 -6.21
CA GLU A 18 -9.23 -6.00 -6.84
C GLU A 18 -9.25 -5.65 -8.32
N LEU A 19 -10.36 -5.93 -9.02
CA LEU A 19 -10.52 -5.55 -10.42
C LEU A 19 -10.46 -4.03 -10.61
N SER A 20 -11.17 -3.26 -9.78
CA SER A 20 -11.13 -1.80 -9.88
C SER A 20 -9.73 -1.22 -9.64
N LEU A 21 -8.95 -1.83 -8.73
CA LEU A 21 -7.55 -1.45 -8.50
C LEU A 21 -6.66 -1.76 -9.71
N ILE A 22 -6.81 -2.95 -10.30
CA ILE A 22 -6.05 -3.37 -11.48
C ILE A 22 -6.38 -2.49 -12.69
N GLU A 23 -7.66 -2.20 -12.91
CA GLU A 23 -8.13 -1.35 -14.00
C GLU A 23 -7.59 0.07 -13.85
N ALA A 24 -7.69 0.66 -12.66
CA ALA A 24 -7.14 1.98 -12.37
C ALA A 24 -5.62 2.02 -12.61
N PHE A 25 -4.90 0.98 -12.15
CA PHE A 25 -3.46 0.89 -12.37
C PHE A 25 -3.09 0.75 -13.85
N ARG A 26 -3.81 -0.07 -14.63
CA ARG A 26 -3.54 -0.22 -16.07
C ARG A 26 -3.78 1.07 -16.85
N LEU A 27 -4.81 1.84 -16.47
CA LEU A 27 -5.11 3.12 -17.09
C LEU A 27 -4.05 4.19 -16.76
N LEU A 28 -3.49 4.15 -15.55
CA LEU A 28 -2.61 5.18 -15.01
C LEU A 28 -1.14 4.76 -14.87
N GLU A 29 -0.77 3.55 -15.30
CA GLU A 29 0.62 3.06 -15.39
C GLU A 29 1.57 4.10 -16.03
N PRO A 30 1.21 4.80 -17.13
CA PRO A 30 2.10 5.80 -17.72
C PRO A 30 2.28 7.04 -16.85
N GLU A 31 1.31 7.40 -16.01
CA GLU A 31 1.39 8.58 -15.13
C GLU A 31 2.11 8.28 -13.80
N LEU A 32 2.15 7.00 -13.42
CA LEU A 32 2.86 6.49 -12.24
C LEU A 32 4.38 6.37 -12.46
N ARG A 33 4.86 6.65 -13.67
CA ARG A 33 6.29 6.69 -14.01
C ARG A 33 6.72 8.13 -14.28
N PRO A 34 7.97 8.51 -13.93
CA PRO A 34 8.49 9.82 -14.30
C PRO A 34 8.44 10.02 -15.82
N PRO A 35 8.04 11.20 -16.33
CA PRO A 35 7.75 12.44 -15.59
C PRO A 35 6.34 12.50 -14.98
N PHE A 36 6.24 12.87 -13.70
CA PHE A 36 4.96 13.00 -13.00
C PHE A 36 4.23 14.27 -13.45
N PRO A 37 3.03 14.16 -14.02
CA PRO A 37 2.28 15.33 -14.46
C PRO A 37 1.77 16.12 -13.25
N LEU A 38 2.18 17.39 -13.14
CA LEU A 38 1.75 18.35 -12.10
C LEU A 38 0.36 18.97 -12.37
N THR A 39 -0.46 18.32 -13.20
CA THR A 39 -1.78 18.83 -13.60
C THR A 39 -2.75 18.79 -12.43
N ILE A 40 -3.53 19.87 -12.27
CA ILE A 40 -4.66 19.92 -11.34
C ILE A 40 -5.72 18.92 -11.83
N ARG A 41 -6.01 17.92 -11.01
CA ARG A 41 -6.89 16.80 -11.38
C ARG A 41 -8.34 17.07 -10.98
N THR A 42 -9.27 16.55 -11.78
CA THR A 42 -10.69 16.51 -11.42
C THR A 42 -10.92 15.45 -10.32
N GLU A 43 -11.98 15.60 -9.52
CA GLU A 43 -12.31 14.64 -8.45
C GLU A 43 -12.32 13.15 -8.88
N PRO A 44 -12.92 12.74 -10.02
CA PRO A 44 -12.90 11.33 -10.43
C PRO A 44 -11.50 10.81 -10.77
N GLU A 45 -10.65 11.66 -11.36
CA GLU A 45 -9.26 11.31 -11.66
C GLU A 45 -8.45 11.12 -10.37
N TYR A 46 -8.68 11.97 -9.38
CA TYR A 46 -8.05 11.85 -8.05
C TYR A 46 -8.34 10.51 -7.38
N PHE A 47 -9.60 10.05 -7.40
CA PHE A 47 -9.97 8.76 -6.81
C PHE A 47 -9.35 7.57 -7.55
N ASN A 48 -9.27 7.63 -8.88
CA ASN A 48 -8.63 6.59 -9.69
C ASN A 48 -7.11 6.57 -9.50
N LEU A 49 -6.47 7.74 -9.37
CA LEU A 49 -5.05 7.86 -9.01
C LEU A 49 -4.75 7.22 -7.67
N ASN A 50 -5.54 7.50 -6.64
CA ASN A 50 -5.35 6.88 -5.32
C ASN A 50 -5.48 5.34 -5.38
N ARG A 51 -6.42 4.82 -6.17
CA ARG A 51 -6.57 3.37 -6.43
C ARG A 51 -5.33 2.79 -7.12
N ALA A 52 -4.86 3.45 -8.18
CA ALA A 52 -3.70 3.04 -8.94
C ALA A 52 -2.42 3.07 -8.08
N ILE A 53 -2.22 4.13 -7.29
CA ILE A 53 -1.10 4.29 -6.36
C ILE A 53 -1.12 3.18 -5.30
N LEU A 54 -2.28 2.85 -4.72
CA LEU A 54 -2.37 1.75 -3.76
C LEU A 54 -1.98 0.42 -4.41
N TYR A 55 -2.49 0.13 -5.61
CA TYR A 55 -2.13 -1.08 -6.33
C TYR A 55 -0.62 -1.13 -6.62
N GLY A 56 -0.02 -0.01 -7.03
CA GLY A 56 1.41 0.15 -7.25
C GLY A 56 2.23 -0.07 -5.97
N LEU A 57 1.78 0.47 -4.84
CA LEU A 57 2.41 0.25 -3.53
C LEU A 57 2.42 -1.22 -3.11
N LEU A 58 1.30 -1.92 -3.35
CA LEU A 58 1.15 -3.32 -2.98
C LEU A 58 1.87 -4.28 -3.93
N SER A 59 1.99 -3.92 -5.22
CA SER A 59 2.57 -4.77 -6.27
C SER A 59 4.05 -4.49 -6.53
N GLU A 60 4.46 -3.22 -6.51
CA GLU A 60 5.79 -2.73 -6.89
C GLU A 60 6.57 -2.20 -5.67
N THR A 61 7.00 -3.12 -4.82
CA THR A 61 7.70 -2.80 -3.56
C THR A 61 8.96 -1.94 -3.74
N HIS A 62 9.59 -2.02 -4.91
CA HIS A 62 10.80 -1.28 -5.26
C HIS A 62 10.53 0.21 -5.57
N LEU A 63 9.32 0.53 -6.04
CA LEU A 63 8.87 1.90 -6.31
C LEU A 63 7.98 2.47 -5.19
N ALA A 64 7.76 1.73 -4.10
CA ALA A 64 6.89 2.15 -3.01
C ALA A 64 7.19 3.57 -2.49
N LYS A 65 8.48 3.91 -2.31
CA LYS A 65 8.89 5.27 -1.89
C LYS A 65 8.52 6.35 -2.91
N VAL A 66 8.55 6.03 -4.19
CA VAL A 66 8.19 6.96 -5.27
C VAL A 66 6.69 7.16 -5.31
N HIS A 67 5.92 6.06 -5.24
CA HIS A 67 4.46 6.08 -5.16
C HIS A 67 3.97 6.85 -3.93
N PHE A 68 4.65 6.75 -2.78
CA PHE A 68 4.36 7.55 -1.59
C PHE A 68 4.62 9.04 -1.77
N LYS A 69 5.75 9.41 -2.39
CA LYS A 69 6.02 10.82 -2.72
C LYS A 69 4.98 11.38 -3.68
N HIS A 70 4.55 10.58 -4.64
CA HIS A 70 3.50 10.95 -5.58
C HIS A 70 2.16 11.14 -4.84
N LEU A 71 1.82 10.24 -3.93
CA LEU A 71 0.64 10.39 -3.07
C LEU A 71 0.72 11.69 -2.24
N HIS A 72 1.84 11.97 -1.60
CA HIS A 72 2.02 13.19 -0.80
C HIS A 72 1.88 14.47 -1.64
N ALA A 73 2.30 14.45 -2.90
CA ALA A 73 2.17 15.59 -3.79
C ALA A 73 0.72 15.85 -4.26
N ILE A 74 -0.14 14.81 -4.24
CA ILE A 74 -1.51 14.86 -4.76
C ILE A 74 -2.55 15.04 -3.64
N VAL A 75 -2.26 14.57 -2.43
CA VAL A 75 -3.22 14.54 -1.33
C VAL A 75 -3.62 15.94 -0.86
N THR A 76 -4.92 16.20 -0.85
CA THR A 76 -5.55 17.44 -0.37
C THR A 76 -6.44 17.23 0.85
N ASP A 77 -6.86 15.99 1.12
CA ASP A 77 -7.87 15.59 2.12
C ASP A 77 -7.24 14.99 3.40
N GLY A 78 -5.93 15.18 3.60
CA GLY A 78 -5.22 14.60 4.74
C GLY A 78 -5.18 13.07 4.72
N TYR A 79 -5.22 12.45 3.54
CA TYR A 79 -5.18 11.00 3.31
C TYR A 79 -6.46 10.25 3.69
N CYS A 80 -7.56 10.94 4.01
CA CYS A 80 -8.81 10.32 4.48
C CYS A 80 -9.38 9.30 3.48
N PHE A 81 -9.40 9.62 2.17
CA PHE A 81 -9.84 8.68 1.15
C PHE A 81 -8.90 7.47 1.06
N PHE A 82 -7.59 7.72 1.11
CA PHE A 82 -6.58 6.68 1.00
C PHE A 82 -6.64 5.70 2.19
N THR A 83 -6.72 6.20 3.43
CA THR A 83 -6.84 5.36 4.63
C THR A 83 -8.11 4.50 4.60
N ASN A 84 -9.24 5.07 4.18
CA ASN A 84 -10.49 4.32 4.00
C ASN A 84 -10.35 3.22 2.93
N LEU A 85 -9.64 3.51 1.84
CA LEU A 85 -9.41 2.54 0.77
C LEU A 85 -8.51 1.39 1.23
N VAL A 86 -7.44 1.69 1.98
CA VAL A 86 -6.60 0.66 2.61
C VAL A 86 -7.40 -0.17 3.61
N CYS A 87 -8.27 0.47 4.42
CA CYS A 87 -9.14 -0.23 5.36
C CYS A 87 -10.05 -1.25 4.66
N LYS A 88 -10.67 -0.88 3.53
CA LYS A 88 -11.48 -1.80 2.73
C LYS A 88 -10.68 -2.98 2.19
N VAL A 89 -9.45 -2.75 1.75
CA VAL A 89 -8.55 -3.83 1.30
C VAL A 89 -8.20 -4.76 2.47
N VAL A 90 -7.97 -4.24 3.67
CA VAL A 90 -7.72 -5.05 4.87
C VAL A 90 -8.97 -5.85 5.27
N ASP A 91 -10.16 -5.27 5.21
CA ASP A 91 -11.37 -5.97 5.63
C ASP A 91 -11.79 -7.05 4.62
N GLU A 92 -11.69 -6.78 3.31
CA GLU A 92 -12.21 -7.68 2.27
C GLU A 92 -11.18 -8.65 1.68
N LEU A 93 -9.91 -8.24 1.55
CA LEU A 93 -8.90 -9.03 0.82
C LEU A 93 -7.90 -9.73 1.74
N TYR A 94 -7.77 -9.34 3.01
CA TYR A 94 -6.66 -9.78 3.88
C TYR A 94 -6.52 -11.29 4.06
N SER A 95 -7.63 -12.04 4.05
CA SER A 95 -7.61 -13.51 4.13
C SER A 95 -6.95 -14.17 2.92
N LYS A 96 -7.02 -13.53 1.74
CA LYS A 96 -6.55 -14.04 0.44
C LYS A 96 -5.27 -13.36 -0.07
N LEU A 97 -4.81 -12.30 0.61
CA LEU A 97 -3.58 -11.59 0.23
C LEU A 97 -2.34 -12.48 0.36
N VAL A 98 -1.44 -12.35 -0.63
CA VAL A 98 -0.11 -12.98 -0.61
C VAL A 98 0.74 -12.41 0.53
N GLU A 99 1.62 -13.21 1.11
CA GLU A 99 2.46 -12.81 2.24
C GLU A 99 3.29 -11.54 1.98
N ASN A 100 3.83 -11.38 0.77
CA ASN A 100 4.57 -10.17 0.39
C ASN A 100 3.68 -8.91 0.43
N VAL A 101 2.44 -9.01 -0.05
CA VAL A 101 1.47 -7.91 -0.04
C VAL A 101 1.08 -7.55 1.39
N LYS A 102 0.97 -8.53 2.29
CA LYS A 102 0.74 -8.28 3.73
C LYS A 102 1.88 -7.48 4.36
N VAL A 103 3.13 -7.78 4.01
CA VAL A 103 4.30 -7.00 4.48
C VAL A 103 4.24 -5.58 3.94
N GLN A 104 3.89 -5.38 2.67
CA GLN A 104 3.72 -4.04 2.11
C GLN A 104 2.57 -3.28 2.76
N LEU A 105 1.47 -3.94 3.09
CA LEU A 105 0.33 -3.31 3.77
C LEU A 105 0.72 -2.80 5.16
N VAL A 106 1.55 -3.55 5.89
CA VAL A 106 2.13 -3.10 7.16
C VAL A 106 3.06 -1.90 6.95
N TYR A 107 3.92 -1.95 5.92
CA TYR A 107 4.79 -0.82 5.58
C TYR A 107 3.98 0.45 5.25
N VAL A 108 2.93 0.32 4.43
CA VAL A 108 2.04 1.43 4.09
C VAL A 108 1.37 2.00 5.34
N SER A 109 0.94 1.13 6.25
CA SER A 109 0.32 1.55 7.50
C SER A 109 1.28 2.29 8.42
N LEU A 110 2.56 1.88 8.46
CA LEU A 110 3.60 2.60 9.22
C LEU A 110 3.85 4.00 8.66
N GLU A 111 3.99 4.12 7.34
CA GLU A 111 4.16 5.44 6.69
C GLU A 111 2.94 6.35 6.92
N LEU A 112 1.72 5.79 6.92
CA LEU A 112 0.50 6.55 7.25
C LEU A 112 0.45 7.01 8.71
N VAL A 113 1.02 6.25 9.65
CA VAL A 113 1.19 6.66 11.05
C VAL A 113 2.22 7.79 11.14
N ASP A 114 3.35 7.68 10.44
CA ASP A 114 4.42 8.68 10.47
C ASP A 114 3.96 10.06 9.95
N VAL A 115 3.08 10.07 8.94
CA VAL A 115 2.47 11.32 8.42
C VAL A 115 1.24 11.77 9.21
N SER A 116 0.85 11.05 10.27
CA SER A 116 -0.36 11.32 11.07
C SER A 116 -1.62 11.44 10.19
N ALA A 117 -1.81 10.49 9.28
CA ALA A 117 -2.93 10.47 8.34
C ALA A 117 -4.30 10.49 9.05
N VAL A 118 -5.28 11.18 8.45
CA VAL A 118 -6.65 11.26 8.97
C VAL A 118 -7.31 9.89 8.87
N GLY A 119 -7.88 9.41 9.99
CA GLY A 119 -8.54 8.11 10.05
C GLY A 119 -7.59 6.93 10.22
N ILE A 120 -6.35 7.15 10.69
CA ILE A 120 -5.41 6.05 10.98
C ILE A 120 -5.93 5.09 12.07
N ASP A 121 -6.73 5.59 13.02
CA ASP A 121 -7.30 4.78 14.10
C ASP A 121 -8.18 3.65 13.57
N SER A 122 -8.97 3.91 12.53
CA SER A 122 -9.85 2.89 11.93
C SER A 122 -9.04 1.82 11.19
N LEU A 123 -7.97 2.23 10.50
CA LEU A 123 -7.04 1.32 9.84
C LEU A 123 -6.32 0.42 10.86
N LEU A 124 -5.86 0.99 11.97
CA LEU A 124 -5.23 0.22 13.06
C LEU A 124 -6.21 -0.79 13.66
N VAL A 125 -7.46 -0.39 13.92
CA VAL A 125 -8.51 -1.30 14.41
C VAL A 125 -8.80 -2.43 13.41
N ALA A 126 -8.86 -2.12 12.11
CA ALA A 126 -9.05 -3.14 11.07
C ALA A 126 -7.89 -4.14 11.03
N LEU A 127 -6.64 -3.66 11.12
CA LEU A 127 -5.46 -4.54 11.19
C LEU A 127 -5.47 -5.40 12.45
N LEU A 128 -5.75 -4.83 13.63
CA LEU A 128 -5.87 -5.55 14.89
C LEU A 128 -6.97 -6.62 14.84
N ARG A 129 -8.10 -6.35 14.17
CA ARG A 129 -9.17 -7.33 13.98
C ARG A 129 -8.67 -8.57 13.23
N GLN A 130 -7.83 -8.37 12.22
CA GLN A 130 -7.23 -9.47 11.46
C GLN A 130 -6.16 -10.25 12.25
N ILE A 131 -5.54 -9.65 13.28
CA ILE A 131 -4.54 -10.32 14.15
C ILE A 131 -5.15 -11.48 14.95
N ARG A 132 -6.47 -11.55 15.14
CA ARG A 132 -7.09 -12.75 15.77
C ARG A 132 -6.83 -14.05 14.99
N TRP A 133 -6.37 -13.98 13.74
CA TRP A 133 -6.00 -15.13 12.91
C TRP A 133 -4.47 -15.34 12.79
N VAL A 134 -3.67 -14.55 13.52
CA VAL A 134 -2.20 -14.41 13.38
C VAL A 134 -1.41 -15.27 14.38
N SER A 135 -1.82 -16.52 14.64
CA SER A 135 -0.88 -17.49 15.23
C SER A 135 0.22 -17.94 14.23
N ARG A 136 0.16 -17.53 12.95
CA ARG A 136 1.10 -17.95 11.88
C ARG A 136 2.07 -16.88 11.34
N ILE A 137 1.97 -15.60 11.74
CA ILE A 137 2.76 -14.49 11.13
C ILE A 137 3.97 -14.04 11.98
N TYR A 138 4.07 -14.45 13.25
CA TYR A 138 5.17 -14.06 14.15
C TYR A 138 6.58 -14.51 13.69
N GLY A 139 6.68 -15.44 12.73
CA GLY A 139 7.97 -15.83 12.14
C GLY A 139 8.53 -14.82 11.13
N CYS A 140 7.70 -14.28 10.25
CA CYS A 140 8.15 -13.40 9.16
C CYS A 140 8.36 -11.95 9.60
N VAL A 141 7.48 -11.40 10.43
CA VAL A 141 7.61 -10.01 10.91
C VAL A 141 8.83 -9.84 11.81
N ARG A 142 9.16 -10.86 12.62
CA ARG A 142 10.36 -10.85 13.46
C ARG A 142 11.64 -10.88 12.63
N LYS A 143 11.67 -11.66 11.55
CA LYS A 143 12.80 -11.69 10.61
C LYS A 143 12.95 -10.37 9.84
N TRP A 144 11.83 -9.73 9.48
CA TRP A 144 11.82 -8.42 8.83
C TRP A 144 12.29 -7.29 9.77
N LEU A 145 11.83 -7.26 11.03
CA LEU A 145 12.31 -6.30 12.04
C LEU A 145 13.82 -6.42 12.27
N ILE A 146 14.35 -7.65 12.29
CA ILE A 146 15.79 -7.92 12.45
C ILE A 146 16.58 -7.45 11.21
N CYS A 147 16.03 -7.56 10.00
CA CYS A 147 16.69 -7.10 8.78
C CYS A 147 16.61 -5.57 8.60
N TYR A 148 15.50 -4.93 8.96
CA TYR A 148 15.35 -3.48 8.84
C TYR A 148 16.23 -2.73 9.85
N GLY A 149 16.39 -3.26 11.07
CA GLY A 149 17.29 -2.71 12.09
C GLY A 149 18.78 -2.76 11.73
N LYS A 150 19.19 -3.55 10.72
CA LYS A 150 20.59 -3.62 10.27
C LYS A 150 20.94 -2.69 9.10
N ASN A 151 19.96 -2.20 8.33
CA ASN A 151 20.24 -1.30 7.21
C ASN A 151 20.26 0.19 7.59
N GLY A 152 19.97 0.55 8.85
CA GLY A 152 20.07 1.92 9.36
C GLY A 152 21.48 2.40 9.73
N ASN A 153 22.50 1.52 9.69
CA ASN A 153 23.87 1.83 10.16
C ASN A 153 24.93 1.88 9.04
N VAL A 154 24.57 2.28 7.81
CA VAL A 154 25.54 2.49 6.71
C VAL A 154 25.40 3.88 6.10
N TRP A 155 25.17 4.92 6.90
CA TRP A 155 25.29 6.33 6.45
C TRP A 155 25.92 7.24 7.51
N SER A 156 26.88 6.73 8.27
CA SER A 156 27.77 7.58 9.07
C SER A 156 29.15 6.94 9.20
N LYS A 157 29.97 7.13 8.16
CA LYS A 157 31.44 7.10 8.18
C LYS A 157 31.96 7.39 6.78
N ASN A 158 31.93 8.66 6.37
CA ASN A 158 33.04 9.30 5.68
C ASN A 158 32.76 10.80 5.53
N SER A 159 33.14 11.54 6.56
CA SER A 159 33.43 12.98 6.44
C SER A 159 34.47 13.30 7.50
N ARG A 160 35.68 13.56 7.00
CA ARG A 160 36.96 13.84 7.66
C ARG A 160 37.81 12.63 8.03
#